data_AF-A0A5E4MR44-F1
#
_entry.id   AF-A0A5E4MR44-F1
#
_cell.length_a   1.000
_cell.length_b   1.000
_cell.length_c   1.000
_cell.angle_alpha   90.00
_cell.angle_beta   90.00
_cell.angle_gamma   90.00
#
_symmetry.space_group_name_H-M   'P 1'
#
loop_
_entity.id
_entity.type
_entity.pdbx_description
1 polymer ?
#
loop_
_entity_poly.entity_id
_entity_poly.type
_entity_poly.pdbx_seq_one_letter_code
_entity_poly.pdbx_strand_id
1 'polypeptide(L)'
;MTIAKNKPISTTFEDMKTLLINAYQGGEDKLMNTLLLVTRILEPCAYSTVLNTNSPWTLDVLYCLSDLYRQPNLKMKFQFQIEILFKKLKVELE
;
A
#
# COMPACT_ATOMS: atom_id res chain seq x y z
N MET A 1 -2.94 -0.11 28.69
CA MET A 1 -2.07 1.07 28.50
C MET A 1 -0.65 0.57 28.30
N THR A 2 -0.20 0.38 27.05
CA THR A 2 0.48 1.34 26.16
C THR A 2 1.93 1.61 26.56
N ILE A 3 2.88 0.96 25.87
CA ILE A 3 3.84 1.53 24.90
C ILE A 3 4.83 0.41 24.53
N ALA A 4 5.10 0.30 23.22
CA ALA A 4 6.26 -0.37 22.62
C ALA A 4 6.43 -1.89 22.87
N LYS A 5 5.50 -2.70 22.34
CA LYS A 5 5.86 -4.06 21.94
C LYS A 5 6.89 -3.95 20.82
N ASN A 6 8.15 -4.09 21.22
CA ASN A 6 9.36 -4.27 20.44
C ASN A 6 9.34 -5.60 19.65
N LYS A 7 8.19 -5.92 19.03
CA LYS A 7 8.09 -6.98 18.02
C LYS A 7 8.49 -6.32 16.71
N PRO A 8 9.42 -6.93 15.95
CA PRO A 8 9.98 -6.29 14.78
C PRO A 8 8.84 -5.99 13.83
N ILE A 9 8.79 -4.75 13.37
CA ILE A 9 7.81 -4.22 12.40
C ILE A 9 7.75 -5.12 11.13
N SER A 10 8.75 -6.00 10.96
CA SER A 10 8.78 -7.17 10.07
C SER A 10 7.47 -7.93 9.91
N THR A 11 6.67 -8.14 10.97
CA THR A 11 5.40 -8.90 10.82
C THR A 11 4.33 -8.08 10.11
N THR A 12 4.24 -6.78 10.43
CA THR A 12 3.28 -5.86 9.81
C THR A 12 3.62 -5.57 8.34
N PHE A 13 4.91 -5.67 7.99
CA PHE A 13 5.43 -5.45 6.64
C PHE A 13 5.05 -6.58 5.67
N GLU A 14 5.26 -7.82 6.08
CA GLU A 14 4.88 -9.00 5.29
C GLU A 14 3.34 -9.15 5.21
N ASP A 15 2.65 -8.69 6.26
CA ASP A 15 1.19 -8.67 6.31
C ASP A 15 0.58 -7.82 5.18
N MET A 16 1.05 -6.60 4.89
CA MET A 16 0.37 -5.75 3.89
C MET A 16 0.36 -6.33 2.47
N LYS A 17 1.50 -6.86 2.03
CA LYS A 17 1.65 -7.51 0.72
C LYS A 17 0.73 -8.73 0.64
N THR A 18 0.77 -9.56 1.68
CA THR A 18 -0.09 -10.75 1.81
C THR A 18 -1.57 -10.35 1.87
N LEU A 19 -1.90 -9.22 2.51
CA LEU A 19 -3.26 -8.70 2.64
C LEU A 19 -3.78 -8.17 1.31
N LEU A 20 -2.96 -7.51 0.49
CA LEU A 20 -3.29 -7.12 -0.89
C LEU A 20 -3.58 -8.34 -1.77
N ILE A 21 -2.72 -9.37 -1.71
CA ILE A 21 -2.92 -10.62 -2.47
C ILE A 21 -4.20 -11.34 -2.03
N ASN A 22 -4.41 -11.49 -0.72
CA ASN A 22 -5.61 -12.12 -0.17
C ASN A 22 -6.88 -11.29 -0.45
N ALA A 23 -6.77 -9.97 -0.53
CA ALA A 23 -7.88 -9.10 -0.87
C ALA A 23 -8.23 -9.19 -2.36
N TYR A 24 -7.23 -9.33 -3.23
CA TYR A 24 -7.44 -9.60 -4.65
C TYR A 24 -8.22 -10.90 -4.88
N GLN A 25 -7.89 -11.96 -4.13
CA GLN A 25 -8.61 -13.24 -4.18
C GLN A 25 -9.97 -13.21 -3.45
N GLY A 26 -10.10 -12.34 -2.45
CA GLY A 26 -11.28 -12.26 -1.58
C GLY A 26 -12.44 -11.41 -2.11
N GLY A 27 -12.33 -10.89 -3.33
CA GLY A 27 -13.37 -10.11 -3.99
C GLY A 27 -13.15 -8.60 -3.94
N GLU A 28 -13.93 -7.87 -4.73
CA GLU A 28 -13.69 -6.47 -5.03
C GLU A 28 -13.83 -5.52 -3.84
N ASP A 29 -14.79 -5.77 -2.95
CA ASP A 29 -15.01 -4.93 -1.77
C ASP A 29 -13.84 -5.06 -0.79
N LYS A 30 -13.27 -6.26 -0.70
CA LYS A 30 -12.10 -6.53 0.13
C LYS A 30 -10.88 -5.83 -0.45
N LEU A 31 -10.67 -5.94 -1.77
CA LEU A 31 -9.59 -5.23 -2.47
C LEU A 31 -9.69 -3.72 -2.32
N MET A 32 -10.90 -3.16 -2.43
CA MET A 32 -11.12 -1.71 -2.27
C MET A 32 -10.78 -1.25 -0.85
N ASN A 33 -11.28 -1.97 0.16
CA ASN A 33 -11.01 -1.64 1.55
C ASN A 33 -9.53 -1.75 1.88
N THR A 34 -8.85 -2.77 1.36
CA THR A 34 -7.40 -2.93 1.52
C THR A 34 -6.62 -1.81 0.85
N LEU A 35 -6.98 -1.43 -0.39
CA LEU A 35 -6.37 -0.28 -1.06
C LEU A 35 -6.56 1.01 -0.27
N LEU A 36 -7.77 1.27 0.23
CA LEU A 36 -8.05 2.46 1.04
C LEU A 36 -7.25 2.47 2.35
N LEU A 37 -7.08 1.30 2.98
CA LEU A 37 -6.27 1.13 4.19
C LEU A 37 -4.80 1.44 3.90
N VAL A 38 -4.24 0.84 2.84
CA VAL A 38 -2.85 1.07 2.41
C VAL A 38 -2.63 2.54 2.10
N THR A 39 -3.55 3.17 1.36
CA THR A 39 -3.52 4.60 1.06
C THR A 39 -3.46 5.44 2.34
N ARG A 40 -4.34 5.17 3.32
CA ARG A 40 -4.36 5.92 4.59
C ARG A 40 -3.09 5.75 5.42
N ILE A 41 -2.43 4.61 5.34
CA ILE A 41 -1.19 4.35 6.08
C ILE A 41 0.02 4.99 5.37
N LEU A 42 0.03 4.98 4.03
CA LEU A 42 1.10 5.59 3.23
C LEU A 42 0.98 7.12 3.12
N GLU A 43 -0.22 7.68 3.26
CA GLU A 43 -0.46 9.12 3.21
C GLU A 43 0.43 9.94 4.17
N PRO A 44 0.55 9.60 5.47
CA PRO A 44 1.50 10.26 6.37
C PRO A 44 2.98 9.89 6.09
N CYS A 45 3.26 8.77 5.42
CA CYS A 45 4.63 8.40 5.03
C CYS A 45 5.19 9.37 3.97
N ALA A 46 4.33 9.97 3.14
CA ALA A 46 4.72 11.02 2.19
C ALA A 46 5.35 12.26 2.87
N TYR A 47 4.98 12.53 4.13
CA TYR A 47 5.40 13.70 4.89
C TYR A 47 6.42 13.39 5.99
N SER A 48 6.68 12.10 6.26
CA SER A 48 7.55 11.66 7.35
C SER A 48 9.00 11.51 6.89
N THR A 49 9.94 12.07 7.64
CA THR A 49 11.39 11.94 7.40
C THR A 49 11.93 10.55 7.77
N VAL A 50 11.23 9.80 8.62
CA VAL A 50 11.65 8.47 9.12
C VAL A 50 11.06 7.33 8.27
N LEU A 51 9.86 7.53 7.72
CA LEU A 51 9.18 6.62 6.80
C LEU A 51 9.06 7.28 5.42
N ASN A 52 10.15 7.88 4.95
CA ASN A 52 10.15 8.56 3.66
C ASN A 52 9.81 7.57 2.53
N THR A 53 9.49 8.10 1.35
CA THR A 53 9.24 7.31 0.13
C THR A 53 10.41 6.43 -0.32
N ASN A 54 11.59 6.60 0.27
CA ASN A 54 12.78 5.75 0.05
C ASN A 54 12.94 4.64 1.11
N SER A 55 11.97 4.47 2.02
CA SER A 55 12.04 3.33 2.95
C SER A 55 11.85 2.03 2.16
N PRO A 56 12.64 0.98 2.41
CA PRO A 56 12.51 -0.31 1.72
C PRO A 56 11.10 -0.90 1.81
N TRP A 57 10.40 -0.64 2.91
CA TRP A 57 9.02 -1.08 3.11
C TRP A 57 8.04 -0.31 2.22
N THR A 58 8.14 1.02 2.19
CA THR A 58 7.29 1.88 1.35
C THR A 58 7.45 1.50 -0.12
N LEU A 59 8.69 1.25 -0.55
CA LEU A 59 9.01 0.82 -1.90
C LEU A 59 8.41 -0.54 -2.24
N ASP A 60 8.52 -1.56 -1.37
CA ASP A 60 7.95 -2.89 -1.66
C ASP A 60 6.41 -2.84 -1.78
N VAL A 61 5.73 -2.03 -0.97
CA VAL A 61 4.28 -1.80 -1.11
C VAL A 61 3.96 -1.06 -2.41
N LEU A 62 4.74 -0.04 -2.77
CA LEU A 62 4.57 0.70 -4.04
C LEU A 62 4.78 -0.21 -5.25
N TYR A 63 5.81 -1.07 -5.24
CA TYR A 63 6.03 -2.06 -6.29
C TYR A 63 4.84 -3.02 -6.43
N CYS A 64 4.31 -3.54 -5.32
CA CYS A 64 3.10 -4.37 -5.36
C CYS A 64 1.88 -3.62 -5.92
N LEU A 65 1.72 -2.33 -5.62
CA LEU A 65 0.64 -1.52 -6.17
C LEU A 65 0.83 -1.26 -7.67
N SER A 66 2.06 -1.02 -8.14
CA SER A 66 2.38 -0.91 -9.57
C SER A 66 2.14 -2.22 -10.32
N ASP A 67 2.55 -3.36 -9.76
CA ASP A 67 2.27 -4.67 -10.34
C ASP A 67 0.78 -4.98 -10.41
N LEU A 68 0.02 -4.53 -9.40
CA LEU A 68 -1.44 -4.61 -9.40
C LEU A 68 -2.04 -3.71 -10.49
N TYR A 69 -1.54 -2.49 -10.66
CA TYR A 69 -1.98 -1.53 -11.69
C TYR A 69 -1.79 -2.07 -13.10
N ARG A 70 -0.69 -2.79 -13.35
CA ARG A 70 -0.38 -3.45 -14.63
C ARG A 70 -1.29 -4.64 -14.96
N GLN A 71 -2.13 -5.11 -14.04
CA GLN A 71 -3.04 -6.21 -14.32
C GLN A 71 -4.14 -5.77 -15.32
N PRO A 72 -4.28 -6.44 -16.49
CA PRO A 72 -5.18 -6.01 -17.56
C PRO A 72 -6.67 -6.13 -17.19
N ASN A 73 -6.99 -6.93 -16.16
CA ASN A 73 -8.36 -7.14 -15.67
C ASN A 73 -8.69 -6.27 -14.43
N LEU A 74 -7.81 -5.35 -14.05
CA LEU A 74 -8.05 -4.49 -12.90
C LEU A 74 -9.15 -3.47 -13.23
N LYS A 75 -10.20 -3.42 -12.40
CA LYS A 75 -11.27 -2.44 -12.58
C LYS A 75 -10.74 -1.01 -12.41
N MET A 76 -11.24 -0.10 -13.25
CA MET A 76 -10.97 1.35 -13.23
C MET A 76 -10.99 1.98 -11.82
N LYS A 77 -11.94 1.58 -10.97
CA LYS A 77 -12.04 2.09 -9.58
C LYS A 77 -10.77 1.86 -8.75
N PHE A 78 -10.04 0.78 -8.99
CA PHE A 78 -8.80 0.46 -8.29
C PHE A 78 -7.61 1.21 -8.90
N GLN A 79 -7.53 1.28 -10.23
CA GLN A 79 -6.51 2.06 -10.94
C GLN A 79 -6.52 3.52 -10.49
N PHE A 80 -7.70 4.13 -10.39
CA PHE A 80 -7.84 5.51 -9.96
C PHE A 80 -7.37 5.74 -8.52
N GLN A 81 -7.65 4.79 -7.61
CA GLN A 81 -7.18 4.88 -6.22
C GLN A 81 -5.65 4.80 -6.13
N ILE A 82 -5.04 3.91 -6.92
CA ILE A 82 -3.58 3.77 -7.00
C ILE A 82 -2.95 5.05 -7.54
N GLU A 83 -3.49 5.63 -8.62
CA GLU A 83 -3.00 6.89 -9.17
C GLU A 83 -3.10 8.06 -8.18
N ILE A 84 -4.20 8.17 -7.43
CA ILE A 84 -4.35 9.20 -6.39
C ILE A 84 -3.26 9.04 -5.33
N LEU A 85 -3.00 7.80 -4.89
CA LEU A 85 -1.99 7.53 -3.89
C LEU A 85 -0.59 7.92 -4.38
N PHE A 86 -0.21 7.52 -5.59
CA PHE A 86 1.10 7.87 -6.16
C PHE A 86 1.27 9.38 -6.35
N LYS A 87 0.21 10.08 -6.80
CA LYS A 87 0.20 11.56 -6.85
C LYS A 87 0.40 12.20 -5.47
N LYS A 88 -0.23 11.65 -4.43
CA LYS A 88 -0.06 12.14 -3.04
C LYS A 88 1.36 11.90 -2.51
N LEU A 89 1.96 10.78 -2.88
CA LEU A 89 3.33 10.41 -2.52
C LEU A 89 4.39 11.14 -3.36
N LYS A 90 3.99 11.85 -4.42
CA LYS A 90 4.89 12.46 -5.42
C LYS A 90 5.85 11.44 -6.03
N VAL A 91 5.37 10.22 -6.24
CA VAL A 91 6.10 9.12 -6.89
C VAL A 91 5.51 8.93 -8.28
N GLU A 92 6.35 8.78 -9.29
CA GLU A 92 5.90 8.48 -10.65
C GLU A 92 5.55 6.98 -10.77
N LEU A 93 4.40 6.69 -11.37
CA LEU A 93 4.00 5.35 -11.77
C LEU A 93 4.68 5.05 -13.11
N GLU A 94 5.69 4.18 -13.11
CA GLU A 94 6.27 3.58 -14.32
C GLU A 94 5.60 2.26 -14.72
#